data_AF-A0A453EXB4-F1
#
_entry.id   AF-A0A453EXB4-F1
#
_cell.length_a   1.000
_cell.length_b   1.000
_cell.length_c   1.000
_cell.angle_alpha   90.00
_cell.angle_beta   90.00
_cell.angle_gamma   90.00
#
_symmetry.space_group_name_H-M   'P 1'
#
loop_
_entity.id
_entity.type
_entity.pdbx_description
1 polymer ?
#
loop_
_entity_poly.entity_id
_entity_poly.type
_entity_poly.pdbx_seq_one_letter_code
_entity_poly.pdbx_strand_id
1 'polypeptide(L)'
;MMGHRSHIDNSVELIGNLLFGSAGGPMVLKAVRPAGEPLVDDWSCLKSTVRTFESQCGSLAQYGMKHMRSFANICNAGIVPEAMAKVAAQACTSIPTNPWSATHKGFSA
;
A
#
# COMPACT_ATOMS: atom_id res chain seq x y z
N MET A 1 7.99 -0.56 -17.43
CA MET A 1 8.35 0.52 -16.47
C MET A 1 7.15 1.42 -16.17
N MET A 2 6.55 2.10 -17.17
CA MET A 2 5.39 2.99 -16.93
C MET A 2 4.14 2.23 -16.45
N GLY A 3 3.84 1.07 -17.06
CA GLY A 3 2.71 0.23 -16.63
C GLY A 3 2.80 -0.23 -15.17
N HIS A 4 4.00 -0.54 -14.68
CA HIS A 4 4.21 -0.87 -13.26
C HIS A 4 3.96 0.34 -12.35
N ARG A 5 4.46 1.52 -12.71
CA ARG A 5 4.24 2.74 -11.92
C ARG A 5 2.75 3.08 -11.81
N SER A 6 2.06 3.10 -12.95
CA SER A 6 0.62 3.36 -13.00
C SER A 6 -0.17 2.32 -12.23
N HIS A 7 0.19 1.03 -12.32
CA HIS A 7 -0.44 -0.02 -11.53
C HIS A 7 -0.30 0.27 -10.03
N ILE A 8 0.92 0.50 -9.55
CA ILE A 8 1.16 0.75 -8.12
C ILE A 8 0.42 1.99 -7.63
N ASP A 9 0.49 3.11 -8.36
CA ASP A 9 -0.21 4.35 -7.97
C ASP A 9 -1.74 4.13 -7.92
N ASN A 10 -2.32 3.52 -8.96
CA ASN A 10 -3.77 3.26 -9.04
C ASN A 10 -4.24 2.27 -7.96
N SER A 11 -3.46 1.21 -7.69
CA SER A 11 -3.81 0.22 -6.67
C SER A 11 -3.82 0.82 -5.27
N VAL A 12 -2.81 1.64 -4.92
CA VAL A 12 -2.76 2.31 -3.60
C VAL A 12 -3.92 3.30 -3.45
N GLU A 13 -4.22 4.09 -4.49
CA GLU A 13 -5.34 5.01 -4.48
C GLU A 13 -6.68 4.28 -4.32
N LEU A 14 -6.91 3.21 -5.08
CA LEU A 14 -8.13 2.42 -5.00
C LEU A 14 -8.30 1.76 -3.62
N ILE A 15 -7.22 1.24 -3.03
CA ILE A 15 -7.25 0.69 -1.67
C ILE A 15 -7.66 1.76 -0.66
N GLY A 16 -7.10 2.97 -0.74
CA GLY A 16 -7.49 4.07 0.15
C GLY A 16 -8.98 4.42 -0.01
N ASN A 17 -9.48 4.45 -1.24
CA ASN A 17 -10.88 4.75 -1.52
C ASN A 17 -11.81 3.64 -1.01
N LEU A 18 -11.40 2.37 -1.10
CA LEU A 18 -12.18 1.24 -0.56
C LEU A 18 -12.21 1.22 0.97
N LEU A 19 -11.13 1.65 1.63
CA LEU A 19 -11.06 1.69 3.10
C LEU A 19 -11.75 2.91 3.70
N PHE A 20 -11.61 4.08 3.09
CA PHE A 20 -11.98 5.36 3.71
C PHE A 20 -12.98 6.19 2.87
N GLY A 21 -13.47 5.64 1.77
CA GLY A 21 -14.33 6.34 0.80
C GLY A 21 -13.54 7.26 -0.14
N SER A 22 -14.18 7.71 -1.23
CA SER A 22 -13.53 8.51 -2.28
C SER A 22 -13.03 9.88 -1.80
N ALA A 23 -13.69 10.49 -0.82
CA ALA A 23 -13.23 11.74 -0.20
C ALA A 23 -12.17 11.50 0.89
N GLY A 24 -12.36 10.49 1.73
CA GLY A 24 -11.48 10.20 2.86
C GLY A 24 -10.16 9.54 2.45
N GLY A 25 -10.18 8.70 1.41
CA GLY A 25 -9.02 7.97 0.91
C GLY A 25 -7.82 8.89 0.63
N PRO A 26 -7.95 9.89 -0.26
CA PRO A 26 -6.86 10.81 -0.56
C PRO A 26 -6.40 11.61 0.66
N MET A 27 -7.32 11.97 1.57
CA MET A 27 -6.98 12.73 2.79
C MET A 27 -6.13 11.89 3.75
N VAL A 28 -6.54 10.65 4.03
CA VAL A 28 -5.83 9.74 4.93
C VAL A 28 -4.49 9.32 4.31
N LEU A 29 -4.46 8.87 3.06
CA LEU A 29 -3.23 8.37 2.43
C LEU A 29 -2.13 9.44 2.31
N LYS A 30 -2.52 10.71 2.09
CA LYS A 30 -1.57 11.82 1.91
C LYS A 30 -1.25 12.58 3.20
N ALA A 31 -1.91 12.24 4.32
CA ALA A 31 -1.69 12.91 5.59
C ALA A 31 -0.20 12.89 5.99
N VAL A 32 0.29 14.03 6.47
CA VAL A 32 1.65 14.21 6.99
C VAL A 32 1.53 14.53 8.46
N ARG A 33 2.19 13.72 9.30
CA ARG A 33 2.21 13.94 10.74
C ARG A 33 3.04 15.18 11.09
N PRO A 34 2.76 15.83 12.25
CA PRO A 34 3.58 16.91 12.76
C PRO A 34 5.06 16.55 12.81
N ALA A 35 5.93 17.55 12.64
CA ALA A 35 7.37 17.34 12.73
C ALA A 35 7.74 16.84 14.14
N GLY A 36 8.58 15.80 14.21
CA GLY A 36 9.00 15.16 15.45
C GLY A 36 8.20 13.90 15.81
N GLU A 37 7.06 13.65 15.16
CA GLU A 37 6.33 12.40 15.32
C GLU A 37 6.90 11.28 14.44
N PRO A 38 6.84 10.01 14.89
CA PRO A 38 7.24 8.87 14.06
C PRO A 38 6.29 8.69 12.88
N LEU A 39 6.79 8.14 11.76
CA LEU A 39 5.98 7.90 10.56
C LEU A 39 4.76 7.02 10.85
N VAL A 40 4.97 5.95 11.63
CA VAL A 40 3.96 4.97 12.02
C VAL A 40 4.11 4.66 13.50
N ASP A 41 2.99 4.41 14.19
CA ASP A 41 3.00 4.00 15.59
C ASP A 41 3.30 2.49 15.76
N ASP A 42 2.79 1.66 14.85
CA ASP A 42 3.05 0.22 14.79
C ASP A 42 3.84 -0.18 13.53
N TRP A 43 5.14 -0.43 13.71
CA TRP A 43 6.04 -0.89 12.64
C TRP A 43 5.74 -2.32 12.18
N SER A 44 5.17 -3.16 13.03
CA SER A 44 4.76 -4.53 12.66
C SER A 44 3.53 -4.46 11.75
N CYS A 45 2.58 -3.56 12.04
CA CYS A 45 1.49 -3.26 11.12
C CYS A 45 2.02 -2.78 9.76
N LEU A 46 2.97 -1.85 9.73
CA LEU A 46 3.50 -1.33 8.46
C LEU A 46 4.08 -2.47 7.59
N LYS A 47 4.93 -3.32 8.17
CA LYS A 47 5.52 -4.46 7.45
C LYS A 47 4.45 -5.43 6.96
N SER A 48 3.46 -5.73 7.80
CA SER A 48 2.38 -6.67 7.46
C SER A 48 1.51 -6.12 6.32
N THR A 49 1.14 -4.84 6.39
CA THR A 49 0.39 -4.13 5.34
C THR A 49 1.15 -4.13 4.01
N VAL A 50 2.46 -3.89 4.03
CA VAL A 50 3.30 -3.95 2.82
C VAL A 50 3.34 -5.36 2.22
N ARG A 51 3.58 -6.40 3.04
CA ARG A 51 3.57 -7.80 2.57
C ARG A 51 2.22 -8.19 2.00
N THR A 52 1.14 -7.82 2.66
CA THR A 52 -0.23 -8.08 2.21
C THR A 52 -0.49 -7.40 0.87
N PHE A 53 -0.12 -6.13 0.72
CA PHE A 53 -0.20 -5.44 -0.57
C PHE A 53 0.58 -6.19 -1.65
N GLU A 54 1.85 -6.51 -1.41
CA GLU A 54 2.70 -7.15 -2.43
C GLU A 54 2.23 -8.57 -2.77
N SER A 55 1.57 -9.27 -1.84
CA SER A 55 0.99 -10.59 -2.10
C SER A 55 -0.19 -10.56 -3.08
N GLN A 56 -0.94 -9.45 -3.12
CA GLN A 56 -2.13 -9.29 -3.97
C GLN A 56 -1.84 -8.47 -5.23
N CYS A 57 -0.99 -7.46 -5.11
CA CYS A 57 -0.75 -6.44 -6.14
C CYS A 57 0.61 -6.58 -6.84
N GLY A 58 1.50 -7.45 -6.33
CA GLY A 58 2.87 -7.59 -6.81
C GLY A 58 3.86 -6.66 -6.12
N SER A 59 5.16 -6.86 -6.39
CA SER A 59 6.24 -6.11 -5.73
C SER A 59 6.09 -4.60 -5.90
N LEU A 60 6.47 -3.84 -4.87
CA LEU A 60 6.58 -2.37 -4.94
C LEU A 60 7.75 -1.91 -5.81
N ALA A 61 8.79 -2.75 -5.94
CA ALA A 61 10.11 -2.35 -6.41
C ALA A 61 10.61 -1.07 -5.73
N GLN A 62 11.64 -0.42 -6.29
CA GLN A 62 12.14 0.85 -5.73
C GLN A 62 11.14 2.00 -5.89
N TYR A 63 10.31 1.97 -6.92
CA TYR A 63 9.34 3.05 -7.18
C TYR A 63 8.24 3.10 -6.12
N GLY A 64 7.65 1.96 -5.78
CA GLY A 64 6.51 1.86 -4.88
C GLY A 64 6.83 2.25 -3.44
N MET A 65 8.10 2.30 -3.05
CA MET A 65 8.53 2.78 -1.73
C MET A 65 8.10 4.23 -1.45
N LYS A 66 7.76 5.02 -2.47
CA LYS A 66 7.11 6.34 -2.29
C LYS A 66 5.80 6.27 -1.49
N HIS A 67 5.13 5.11 -1.49
CA HIS A 67 3.84 4.89 -0.82
C HIS A 67 3.95 4.40 0.62
N MET A 68 5.16 4.31 1.18
CA MET A 68 5.35 3.89 2.58
C MET A 68 4.57 4.74 3.59
N ARG A 69 4.42 6.05 3.32
CA ARG A 69 3.57 6.93 4.14
C ARG A 69 2.10 6.56 4.04
N SER A 70 1.61 6.24 2.85
CA SER A 70 0.24 5.79 2.63
C SER A 70 -0.08 4.53 3.46
N PHE A 71 0.84 3.55 3.45
CA PHE A 71 0.69 2.33 4.26
C PHE A 71 0.83 2.60 5.77
N ALA A 72 1.71 3.52 6.17
CA ALA A 72 1.80 3.96 7.56
C ALA A 72 0.50 4.62 8.04
N ASN A 73 -0.11 5.47 7.21
CA ASN A 73 -1.37 6.13 7.55
C ASN A 73 -2.53 5.14 7.64
N ILE A 74 -2.54 4.08 6.84
CA ILE A 74 -3.51 2.96 6.98
C ILE A 74 -3.37 2.31 8.36
N CYS A 75 -2.13 2.05 8.81
CA CYS A 75 -1.87 1.51 10.14
C CYS A 75 -2.27 2.48 11.26
N ASN A 76 -1.91 3.76 11.15
CA ASN A 76 -2.26 4.78 12.14
C ASN A 76 -3.79 5.01 12.22
N ALA A 77 -4.54 4.70 11.16
CA ALA A 77 -6.00 4.70 11.14
C ALA A 77 -6.63 3.44 11.77
N GLY A 78 -5.82 2.52 12.30
CA GLY A 78 -6.30 1.31 12.99
C GLY A 78 -6.78 0.19 12.06
N ILE A 79 -6.40 0.21 10.78
CA ILE A 79 -6.75 -0.85 9.84
C ILE A 79 -5.89 -2.08 10.09
N VAL A 80 -6.56 -3.21 10.34
CA VAL A 80 -5.92 -4.51 10.54
C VAL A 80 -5.54 -5.20 9.22
N PRO A 81 -4.51 -6.06 9.19
CA PRO A 81 -4.04 -6.71 7.96
C PRO A 81 -5.11 -7.51 7.20
N GLU A 82 -6.10 -8.06 7.87
CA GLU A 82 -7.20 -8.84 7.26
C GLU A 82 -8.09 -7.95 6.39
N ALA A 83 -8.40 -6.74 6.87
CA ALA A 83 -9.15 -5.76 6.10
C ALA A 83 -8.34 -5.30 4.88
N MET A 84 -7.04 -5.05 5.08
CA MET A 84 -6.10 -4.73 4.00
C MET A 84 -6.06 -5.82 2.92
N ALA A 85 -6.00 -7.10 3.32
CA ALA A 85 -5.98 -8.23 2.38
C ALA A 85 -7.23 -8.28 1.51
N LYS A 86 -8.40 -8.09 2.14
CA LYS A 86 -9.69 -8.09 1.43
C LYS A 86 -9.80 -6.96 0.41
N VAL A 87 -9.37 -5.74 0.75
CA VAL A 87 -9.42 -4.61 -0.18
C VAL A 87 -8.34 -4.68 -1.24
N ALA A 88 -7.15 -5.20 -0.91
CA ALA A 88 -6.07 -5.38 -1.88
C ALA A 88 -6.44 -6.42 -2.96
N ALA A 89 -7.11 -7.53 -2.56
CA ALA A 89 -7.64 -8.51 -3.51
C ALA A 89 -8.73 -7.94 -4.43
N GLN A 90 -9.52 -6.97 -3.95
CA GLN A 90 -10.50 -6.25 -4.78
C GLN A 90 -9.84 -5.25 -5.72
N ALA A 91 -8.83 -4.53 -5.24
CA ALA A 91 -8.12 -3.52 -6.01
C ALA A 91 -7.20 -4.13 -7.09
N CYS A 92 -6.69 -5.33 -6.84
CA CYS A 92 -5.71 -6.02 -7.68
C CYS A 92 -6.26 -7.39 -8.09
N THR A 93 -7.04 -7.43 -9.17
CA THR A 93 -7.62 -8.69 -9.69
C THR A 93 -6.57 -9.64 -10.27
N SER A 94 -5.42 -9.10 -10.68
CA SER A 94 -4.26 -9.88 -11.12
C SER A 94 -2.97 -9.10 -10.88
N ILE A 95 -1.87 -9.83 -10.63
CA ILE A 95 -0.54 -9.23 -10.56
C ILE A 95 -0.05 -9.01 -12.00
N PRO A 96 0.35 -7.79 -12.39
CA PRO A 96 0.83 -7.52 -13.74
C PRO A 96 2.04 -8.38 -14.12
N THR A 97 2.01 -8.94 -15.32
CA THR A 97 3.11 -9.76 -15.88
C THR A 97 4.24 -8.86 -16.38
N ASN A 98 5.05 -8.36 -15.46
CA ASN A 98 6.27 -7.61 -15.79
C ASN A 98 7.37 -7.85 -14.75
N PRO A 99 8.66 -7.59 -15.09
CA PRO A 99 9.78 -7.87 -14.20
C PRO A 99 9.75 -7.11 -12.86
N TRP A 100 9.08 -5.95 -12.79
CA TRP A 100 9.04 -5.10 -11.60
C TRP A 100 7.95 -5.48 -10.62
N SER A 101 6.89 -6.14 -11.07
CA SER A 101 5.81 -6.65 -10.22
C SER A 101 6.12 -8.04 -9.64
N ALA A 102 7.22 -8.67 -10.05
CA ALA A 102 7.56 -10.03 -9.66
C ALA A 102 8.02 -10.14 -8.20
N THR A 103 7.48 -11.11 -7.47
CA THR A 103 7.72 -11.33 -6.03
C THR A 103 8.76 -12.44 -5.73
N HIS A 104 9.34 -13.07 -6.77
CA HIS A 104 10.30 -14.18 -6.60
C HIS A 104 11.60 -13.79 -5.86
N LYS A 105 11.91 -12.50 -5.76
CA LYS A 105 13.07 -11.97 -5.00
C LYS A 105 12.74 -11.66 -3.54
N GLY A 106 11.56 -12.04 -3.08
CA GLY A 106 11.04 -11.72 -1.75
C GLY A 106 10.20 -10.45 -1.72
N PHE A 107 9.72 -10.15 -0.53
CA PHE A 107 8.93 -8.96 -0.22
C PHE A 107 9.84 -7.81 0.23
N SER A 108 9.33 -6.58 0.09
CA SER A 108 10.04 -5.34 0.48
C SER A 108 10.13 -5.14 2.00
N ALA A 109 9.37 -5.92 2.78
CA ALA A 109 9.30 -5.85 4.24
C ALA A 109 9.46 -7.23 4.88
#